data_AF-A0A9P9AKM0-F1
#
_entry.id   AF-A0A9P9AKM0-F1
#
_cell.length_a   1.000
_cell.length_b   1.000
_cell.length_c   1.000
_cell.angle_alpha   90.00
_cell.angle_beta   90.00
_cell.angle_gamma   90.00
#
_symmetry.space_group_name_H-M   'P 1'
#
loop_
_entity.id
_entity.type
_entity.pdbx_description
1 polymer ?
#
loop_
_entity_poly.entity_id
_entity_poly.type
_entity_poly.pdbx_seq_one_letter_code
_entity_poly.pdbx_strand_id
1 'polypeptide(L)'
;MTRSSNIDRSQWRMKCRERLAQHIKENLRLDVHPEDVRLIPNRDDLYQWEKHPSKKHLFDKHLSKLSIGPLKELYREVGLSFRAVRSLAESDGQSTGLQDLNNEIQRLTTERVQILQYARENHQAYKRELYKLKRKNEQQSNLIVKYRRVMGSFLHDSEKLT
;
A
#
# COMPACT_ATOMS: atom_id res chain seq x y z
N MET A 1 49.95 13.72 -25.78
CA MET A 1 49.38 12.36 -25.67
C MET A 1 48.62 12.26 -24.35
N THR A 2 47.30 12.09 -24.39
CA THR A 2 46.46 11.88 -23.21
C THR A 2 46.74 10.49 -22.64
N ARG A 3 47.17 10.39 -21.38
CA ARG A 3 47.42 9.10 -20.71
C ARG A 3 46.13 8.27 -20.67
N SER A 4 46.20 6.98 -21.00
CA SER A 4 45.06 6.04 -21.01
C SER A 4 44.23 6.08 -19.71
N SER A 5 44.86 6.27 -18.56
CA SER A 5 44.18 6.42 -17.27
C SER A 5 43.20 7.60 -17.19
N ASN A 6 43.47 8.71 -17.89
CA ASN A 6 42.56 9.86 -17.93
C ASN A 6 41.35 9.58 -18.82
N ILE A 7 41.54 8.80 -19.89
CA ILE A 7 40.46 8.36 -20.78
C ILE A 7 39.53 7.43 -20.01
N ASP A 8 40.09 6.45 -19.31
CA ASP A 8 39.33 5.50 -18.49
C ASP A 8 38.53 6.22 -17.40
N ARG A 9 39.15 7.19 -16.74
CA ARG A 9 38.48 8.02 -15.73
C ARG A 9 37.31 8.82 -16.31
N SER A 10 37.48 9.38 -17.50
CA SER A 10 36.40 10.11 -18.19
C SER A 10 35.23 9.20 -18.52
N GLN A 11 35.50 8.00 -19.06
CA GLN A 11 34.48 7.00 -19.36
C GLN A 11 33.72 6.54 -18.11
N TRP A 12 34.44 6.25 -17.02
CA TRP A 12 33.80 5.88 -15.75
C TRP A 12 32.92 7.00 -15.20
N ARG A 13 33.34 8.25 -15.34
CA ARG A 13 32.54 9.40 -14.91
C ARG A 13 31.21 9.49 -15.69
N MET A 14 31.25 9.29 -17.00
CA MET A 14 30.05 9.27 -17.85
C MET A 14 29.10 8.14 -17.44
N LYS A 15 29.61 6.92 -17.31
CA LYS A 15 28.82 5.75 -16.87
C LYS A 15 28.17 5.97 -15.50
N CYS A 16 28.88 6.61 -14.57
CA CYS A 16 28.32 6.94 -13.26
C CYS A 16 27.18 7.94 -13.38
N ARG A 17 27.35 8.98 -14.19
CA ARG A 17 26.30 10.00 -14.41
C ARG A 17 25.03 9.40 -14.98
N GLU A 18 25.16 8.57 -16.01
CA GLU A 18 24.03 7.88 -16.62
C GLU A 18 23.31 7.01 -15.59
N ARG A 19 24.06 6.21 -14.83
CA ARG A 19 23.49 5.32 -13.82
C ARG A 19 22.78 6.09 -12.70
N LEU A 20 23.36 7.20 -12.23
CA LEU A 20 22.76 8.06 -11.20
C LEU A 20 21.51 8.78 -11.73
N ALA A 21 21.55 9.33 -12.95
CA ALA A 21 20.39 9.94 -13.61
C ALA A 21 19.24 8.95 -13.77
N GLN A 22 19.55 7.74 -14.24
CA GLN A 22 18.58 6.66 -14.36
C GLN A 22 17.94 6.33 -13.00
N HIS A 23 18.74 6.24 -11.94
CA HIS A 23 18.20 5.98 -10.60
C HIS A 23 17.29 7.11 -10.10
N ILE A 24 17.64 8.38 -10.38
CA ILE A 24 16.79 9.53 -10.06
C ILE A 24 15.45 9.44 -10.80
N LYS A 25 15.47 9.09 -12.09
CA LYS A 25 14.26 8.89 -12.90
C LYS A 25 13.41 7.74 -12.42
N GLU A 26 14.01 6.60 -12.09
CA GLU A 26 13.30 5.42 -11.61
C GLU A 26 12.67 5.66 -10.24
N ASN A 27 13.42 6.24 -9.31
CA ASN A 27 13.01 6.37 -7.91
C ASN A 27 12.11 7.59 -7.67
N LEU A 28 12.39 8.72 -8.35
CA LEU A 28 11.69 9.98 -8.11
C LEU A 28 10.80 10.43 -9.27
N ARG A 29 10.88 9.76 -10.43
CA ARG A 29 10.21 10.18 -11.67
C ARG A 29 10.64 11.57 -12.16
N LEU A 30 11.88 11.95 -11.86
CA LEU A 30 12.50 13.20 -12.33
C LEU A 30 13.44 12.91 -13.49
N ASP A 31 13.27 13.61 -14.61
CA ASP A 31 14.13 13.47 -15.78
C ASP A 31 15.30 14.46 -15.67
N VAL A 32 16.39 14.02 -15.04
CA VAL A 32 17.62 14.79 -14.89
C VAL A 32 18.63 14.33 -15.94
N HIS A 33 19.14 15.26 -16.74
CA HIS A 33 20.15 14.94 -17.74
C HIS A 33 21.44 14.47 -17.04
N PRO A 34 22.16 13.44 -17.54
CA PRO A 34 23.35 12.90 -16.88
C PRO A 34 24.42 13.95 -16.51
N GLU A 35 24.64 14.96 -17.34
CA GLU A 35 25.62 16.03 -17.05
C GLU A 35 25.19 16.97 -15.91
N ASP A 36 23.88 17.09 -15.66
CA ASP A 36 23.31 17.91 -14.59
C ASP A 36 23.24 17.17 -13.26
N VAL A 37 23.60 15.88 -13.23
CA VAL A 37 23.66 15.11 -11.99
C VAL A 37 24.76 15.64 -11.09
N ARG A 38 24.33 16.21 -9.97
CA ARG A 38 25.15 16.66 -8.86
C ARG A 38 25.24 15.58 -7.78
N LEU A 39 26.46 15.29 -7.35
CA LEU A 39 26.71 14.43 -6.19
C LEU A 39 26.53 15.19 -4.88
N ILE A 40 26.72 16.51 -4.91
CA ILE A 40 26.44 17.43 -3.80
C ILE A 40 25.39 18.41 -4.34
N PRO A 41 24.08 18.04 -4.29
CA PRO A 41 23.02 18.93 -4.72
C PRO A 41 22.92 20.16 -3.80
N ASN A 42 22.50 21.28 -4.38
CA ASN A 42 22.12 22.47 -3.65
C ASN A 42 20.75 22.29 -3.00
N ARG A 43 20.35 23.23 -2.14
CA ARG A 43 19.01 23.21 -1.51
C ARG A 43 17.88 23.32 -2.53
N ASP A 44 18.12 24.05 -3.62
CA ASP A 44 17.15 24.32 -4.69
C ASP A 44 17.04 23.19 -5.71
N ASP A 45 17.93 22.20 -5.66
CA ASP A 45 17.84 21.03 -6.53
C ASP A 45 16.65 20.15 -6.10
N LEU A 46 15.94 19.59 -7.07
CA LEU A 46 14.71 18.79 -6.85
C LEU A 46 14.96 17.46 -6.13
N TYR A 47 16.23 17.06 -5.98
CA TYR A 47 16.61 15.82 -5.33
C TYR A 47 17.79 16.01 -4.38
N GLN A 48 17.84 15.14 -3.38
CA GLN A 48 18.95 14.97 -2.45
C GLN A 48 19.39 13.50 -2.43
N TRP A 49 20.54 13.24 -1.81
CA TRP A 49 21.04 11.88 -1.62
C TRP A 49 20.85 11.46 -0.17
N GLU A 50 20.03 10.43 0.06
CA GLU A 50 20.00 9.70 1.32
C GLU A 50 21.12 8.65 1.31
N LYS A 51 22.02 8.70 2.30
CA LYS A 51 23.29 7.96 2.29
C LYS A 51 23.45 7.16 3.56
N HIS A 52 23.82 5.89 3.42
CA HIS A 52 24.27 5.10 4.55
C HIS A 52 25.56 5.71 5.14
N PRO A 53 25.75 5.75 6.48
CA PRO A 53 26.92 6.36 7.12
C PRO A 53 28.28 5.87 6.56
N SER A 54 28.39 4.58 6.25
CA SER A 54 29.63 3.99 5.71
C SER A 54 30.05 4.51 4.32
N LYS A 55 29.11 5.09 3.56
CA LYS A 55 29.35 5.58 2.19
C LYS A 55 29.32 7.11 2.06
N LYS A 56 29.25 7.85 3.17
CA LYS A 56 29.23 9.32 3.16
C LYS A 56 30.43 9.93 2.42
N HIS A 57 31.60 9.31 2.57
CA HIS A 57 32.86 9.76 1.96
C HIS A 57 32.80 9.86 0.42
N LEU A 58 31.90 9.11 -0.24
CA LEU A 58 31.73 9.20 -1.69
C LEU A 58 31.18 10.56 -2.13
N PHE A 59 30.54 11.29 -1.21
CA PHE A 59 29.83 12.54 -1.49
C PHE A 59 30.59 13.78 -1.01
N ASP A 60 31.86 13.66 -0.61
CA ASP A 60 32.67 14.80 -0.16
C ASP A 60 33.19 15.66 -1.32
N LYS A 61 33.19 15.10 -2.55
CA LYS A 61 33.73 15.74 -3.76
C LYS A 61 32.79 15.52 -4.93
N HIS A 62 32.74 16.46 -5.87
CA HIS A 62 32.02 16.28 -7.14
C HIS A 62 32.66 15.20 -8.01
N LEU A 63 31.85 14.61 -8.91
CA LEU A 63 32.24 13.56 -9.86
C LEU A 63 33.53 13.89 -10.66
N SER A 64 33.74 15.15 -11.03
CA SER A 64 34.93 15.60 -11.76
C SER A 64 36.23 15.45 -10.97
N LYS A 65 36.16 15.42 -9.64
CA LYS A 65 37.30 15.32 -8.71
C LYS A 65 37.53 13.90 -8.19
N LEU A 66 36.63 12.95 -8.45
CA LEU A 66 36.78 11.57 -8.00
C LEU A 66 37.76 10.77 -8.88
N SER A 67 38.51 9.86 -8.27
CA SER A 67 39.31 8.85 -8.98
C SER A 67 38.43 7.69 -9.43
N ILE A 68 39.00 6.74 -10.19
CA ILE A 68 38.24 5.62 -10.77
C ILE A 68 37.60 4.72 -9.68
N GLY A 69 38.29 4.52 -8.54
CA GLY A 69 37.78 3.68 -7.44
C GLY A 69 36.43 4.15 -6.89
N PRO A 70 36.33 5.38 -6.36
CA PRO A 70 35.06 5.96 -5.90
C PRO A 70 33.98 6.05 -6.98
N LEU A 71 34.35 6.26 -8.26
CA LEU A 71 33.39 6.22 -9.37
C LEU A 71 32.78 4.81 -9.51
N LYS A 72 33.60 3.76 -9.56
CA LYS A 72 33.11 2.37 -9.61
C LYS A 72 32.25 2.01 -8.41
N GLU A 73 32.60 2.54 -7.24
CA GLU A 73 31.83 2.32 -6.02
C GLU A 73 30.46 3.01 -6.09
N LEU A 74 30.39 4.27 -6.52
CA LEU A 74 29.12 4.97 -6.77
C LEU A 74 28.22 4.20 -7.73
N TYR A 75 28.78 3.71 -8.83
CA TYR A 75 28.03 2.95 -9.83
C TYR A 75 27.39 1.68 -9.25
N ARG A 76 28.10 0.99 -8.34
CA ARG A 76 27.62 -0.25 -7.73
C ARG A 76 26.63 -0.03 -6.60
N GLU A 77 26.88 0.98 -5.76
CA GLU A 77 26.19 1.13 -4.47
C GLU A 77 24.91 1.98 -4.57
N VAL A 78 24.66 2.64 -5.71
CA VAL A 78 23.43 3.39 -5.95
C VAL A 78 22.21 2.46 -5.95
N GLY A 79 21.21 2.81 -5.14
CA GLY A 79 20.02 2.02 -4.86
C GLY A 79 20.20 0.97 -3.75
N LEU A 80 21.42 0.75 -3.26
CA LEU A 80 21.72 -0.19 -2.18
C LEU A 80 22.11 0.53 -0.90
N SER A 81 23.24 1.26 -0.94
CA SER A 81 23.79 1.96 0.22
C SER A 81 23.45 3.45 0.21
N PHE A 82 22.95 3.98 -0.90
CA PHE A 82 22.44 5.34 -0.99
C PHE A 82 21.39 5.42 -2.09
N ARG A 83 20.47 6.38 -2.00
CA ARG A 83 19.41 6.58 -3.01
C ARG A 83 19.03 8.06 -3.15
N ALA A 84 18.43 8.40 -4.28
CA ALA A 84 17.89 9.74 -4.50
C ALA A 84 16.56 9.91 -3.74
N VAL A 85 16.36 11.03 -3.05
CA VAL A 85 15.13 11.40 -2.35
C VAL A 85 14.67 12.80 -2.79
N ARG A 86 13.38 13.13 -2.72
CA ARG A 86 12.90 14.49 -3.05
C ARG A 86 13.45 15.51 -2.05
N SER A 87 13.79 16.69 -2.54
CA SER A 87 14.21 17.79 -1.67
C SER A 87 13.04 18.28 -0.82
N LEU A 88 13.30 18.60 0.44
CA LEU A 88 12.30 19.11 1.40
C LEU A 88 11.66 20.42 0.94
N ALA A 89 12.28 21.18 0.04
CA ALA A 89 11.70 22.40 -0.52
C ALA A 89 10.40 22.15 -1.32
N GLU A 90 10.19 20.94 -1.87
CA GLU A 90 8.90 20.55 -2.47
C GLU A 90 7.87 20.09 -1.42
N SER A 91 8.29 19.78 -0.20
CA SER A 91 7.42 19.18 0.83
C SER A 91 6.43 20.18 1.45
N ASP A 92 6.67 21.48 1.31
CA ASP A 92 5.76 22.53 1.79
C ASP A 92 4.41 22.53 1.03
N GLY A 93 4.34 21.97 -0.19
CA GLY A 93 3.09 21.78 -0.94
C GLY A 93 2.39 20.44 -0.70
N GLN A 94 3.05 19.46 -0.06
CA GLN A 94 2.50 18.11 0.17
C GLN A 94 1.75 17.96 1.50
N SER A 95 1.92 18.92 2.41
CA SER A 95 1.22 18.90 3.71
C SER A 95 -0.31 18.96 3.55
N THR A 96 -0.82 19.73 2.60
CA THR A 96 -2.27 19.86 2.36
C THR A 96 -2.87 18.57 1.78
N GLY A 97 -2.23 17.98 0.76
CA GLY A 97 -2.72 16.74 0.15
C GLY A 97 -2.69 15.54 1.11
N LEU A 98 -1.67 15.46 1.97
CA LEU A 98 -1.59 14.44 3.02
C LEU A 98 -2.66 14.65 4.11
N GLN A 99 -2.97 15.90 4.45
CA GLN A 99 -4.08 16.22 5.36
C GLN A 99 -5.43 15.85 4.75
N ASP A 100 -5.66 16.16 3.48
CA ASP A 100 -6.90 15.80 2.76
C ASP A 100 -7.09 14.29 2.68
N LEU A 101 -6.02 13.54 2.37
CA LEU A 101 -6.02 12.07 2.38
C LEU A 101 -6.33 11.52 3.78
N ASN A 102 -5.75 12.09 4.84
CA ASN A 102 -6.03 11.66 6.21
C ASN A 102 -7.47 11.96 6.61
N ASN A 103 -8.02 13.11 6.24
CA ASN A 103 -9.41 13.47 6.48
C ASN A 103 -10.36 12.49 5.76
N GLU A 104 -10.04 12.15 4.51
CA GLU A 104 -10.81 11.18 3.73
C GLU A 104 -10.75 9.77 4.35
N ILE A 105 -9.57 9.32 4.78
CA ILE A 105 -9.39 8.04 5.49
C ILE A 105 -10.23 8.00 6.77
N GLN A 106 -10.24 9.09 7.55
CA GLN A 106 -11.05 9.18 8.76
C GLN A 106 -12.55 9.14 8.46
N ARG A 107 -13.01 9.84 7.41
CA ARG A 107 -14.41 9.82 6.99
C ARG A 107 -14.84 8.41 6.57
N LEU A 108 -14.07 7.77 5.70
CA LEU A 108 -14.35 6.41 5.22
C LEU A 108 -14.32 5.37 6.35
N THR A 109 -13.42 5.54 7.32
CA THR A 109 -13.36 4.65 8.48
C THR A 109 -14.61 4.78 9.33
N THR A 110 -15.08 6.00 9.55
CA THR A 110 -16.30 6.27 10.31
C THR A 110 -17.53 5.69 9.61
N GLU A 111 -17.67 5.92 8.31
CA GLU A 111 -18.77 5.40 7.49
C GLU A 111 -18.79 3.87 7.48
N ARG A 112 -17.62 3.23 7.31
CA ARG A 112 -17.49 1.77 7.37
C ARG A 112 -17.96 1.21 8.71
N VAL A 113 -17.58 1.84 9.82
CA VAL A 113 -18.02 1.41 11.16
C VAL A 113 -19.53 1.52 11.30
N GLN A 114 -20.13 2.62 10.85
CA GLN A 114 -21.58 2.82 10.89
C GLN A 114 -22.33 1.76 10.06
N ILE A 115 -21.88 1.49 8.84
CA ILE A 115 -22.48 0.47 7.97
C ILE A 115 -22.42 -0.91 8.62
N LEU A 116 -21.26 -1.29 9.19
CA LEU A 116 -21.09 -2.58 9.85
C LEU A 116 -21.98 -2.70 11.09
N GLN A 117 -22.11 -1.63 11.87
CA GLN A 117 -22.98 -1.59 13.03
C GLN A 117 -24.44 -1.79 12.62
N TYR A 118 -24.91 -1.05 11.62
CA TYR A 118 -26.27 -1.17 11.09
C TYR A 118 -26.55 -2.58 10.54
N ALA A 119 -25.64 -3.14 9.75
CA ALA A 119 -25.77 -4.50 9.23
C ALA A 119 -25.85 -5.54 10.35
N ARG A 120 -25.06 -5.38 11.43
CA ARG A 120 -25.07 -6.26 12.59
C ARG A 120 -26.41 -6.22 13.33
N GLU A 121 -26.94 -5.03 13.58
CA GLU A 121 -28.22 -4.83 14.27
C GLU A 121 -29.37 -5.43 13.47
N ASN A 122 -29.41 -5.17 12.17
CA ASN A 122 -30.40 -5.77 11.27
C ASN A 122 -30.30 -7.29 11.22
N HIS A 123 -29.08 -7.84 11.14
CA HIS A 123 -28.88 -9.29 11.15
C HIS A 123 -29.40 -9.91 12.45
N GLN A 124 -29.16 -9.27 13.60
CA GLN A 124 -29.70 -9.73 14.88
C GLN A 124 -31.23 -9.66 14.93
N ALA A 125 -31.83 -8.59 14.42
CA ALA A 125 -33.28 -8.45 14.35
C ALA A 125 -33.90 -9.56 13.49
N TYR A 126 -33.34 -9.81 12.31
CA TYR A 126 -33.78 -10.87 11.41
C TYR A 126 -33.65 -12.26 12.07
N LYS A 127 -32.53 -12.51 12.76
CA LYS A 127 -32.31 -13.77 13.48
C LYS A 127 -33.36 -13.99 14.58
N ARG A 128 -33.73 -12.96 15.33
CA ARG A 128 -34.80 -13.03 16.35
C ARG A 128 -36.14 -13.38 15.73
N GLU A 129 -36.47 -12.75 14.61
CA GLU A 129 -37.74 -12.99 13.93
C GLU A 129 -37.81 -14.42 13.36
N LEU A 130 -36.73 -14.92 12.79
CA LEU A 130 -36.61 -16.32 12.36
C LEU A 130 -36.89 -17.30 13.51
N TYR A 131 -36.35 -17.06 14.70
CA TYR A 131 -36.63 -17.93 15.85
C TYR A 131 -38.12 -17.93 16.25
N LYS A 132 -38.78 -16.77 16.19
CA LYS A 132 -40.22 -16.68 16.47
C LYS A 132 -41.04 -17.44 15.44
N LEU A 133 -40.75 -17.26 14.15
CA LEU A 133 -41.44 -17.97 13.07
C LEU A 133 -41.21 -19.48 13.19
N LYS A 134 -39.99 -19.92 13.48
CA LYS A 134 -39.67 -21.34 13.67
C LYS A 134 -40.49 -21.96 14.80
N ARG A 135 -40.62 -21.27 15.94
CA ARG A 135 -41.47 -21.72 17.06
C ARG A 135 -42.94 -21.81 16.68
N LYS A 136 -43.49 -20.81 15.98
CA LYS A 136 -44.88 -20.84 15.51
C LYS A 136 -45.13 -22.01 14.54
N ASN A 137 -44.19 -22.24 13.62
CA ASN A 137 -44.29 -23.34 12.67
C ASN A 137 -44.25 -24.71 13.37
N GLU A 138 -43.41 -24.87 14.39
CA GLU A 138 -43.35 -26.09 15.20
C GLU A 138 -44.67 -26.33 15.97
N GLN A 139 -45.24 -25.28 16.56
CA GLN A 139 -46.56 -25.36 17.22
C GLN A 139 -47.66 -25.78 16.23
N GLN A 140 -47.68 -25.19 15.04
CA GLN A 140 -48.64 -25.56 13.98
C GLN A 140 -48.44 -27.01 13.53
N SER A 141 -47.21 -27.44 13.31
CA SER A 141 -46.88 -28.82 12.93
C SER A 141 -47.35 -29.82 14.00
N ASN A 142 -47.11 -29.53 15.28
CA ASN A 142 -47.57 -30.36 16.39
C ASN A 142 -49.10 -30.45 16.44
N LEU A 143 -49.78 -29.34 16.19
CA LEU A 143 -51.23 -29.30 16.15
C LEU A 143 -51.79 -30.15 14.99
N ILE A 144 -51.18 -30.06 13.80
CA ILE A 144 -51.54 -30.89 12.64
C ILE A 144 -51.37 -32.38 12.97
N VAL A 145 -50.25 -32.77 13.59
CA VAL A 145 -50.00 -34.16 14.00
C VAL A 145 -51.07 -34.64 15.00
N LYS A 146 -51.43 -33.79 15.98
CA LYS A 146 -52.47 -34.11 16.96
C LYS A 146 -53.83 -34.33 16.29
N TYR A 147 -54.25 -33.41 15.40
CA TYR A 147 -55.51 -33.56 14.67
C TYR A 147 -55.52 -34.79 13.77
N ARG A 148 -54.41 -35.07 13.06
CA ARG A 148 -54.29 -36.28 12.24
C ARG A 148 -54.44 -37.56 13.07
N ARG A 149 -53.87 -37.60 14.28
CA ARG A 149 -54.02 -38.74 15.20
C ARG A 149 -55.47 -38.93 15.64
N VAL A 150 -56.13 -37.86 16.07
CA VAL A 150 -57.53 -37.90 16.53
C VAL A 150 -58.47 -38.32 15.40
N MET A 151 -58.31 -37.75 14.21
CA MET A 151 -59.12 -38.15 13.04
C MET A 151 -58.85 -39.59 12.63
N GLY A 152 -57.60 -40.07 12.69
CA GLY A 152 -57.26 -41.46 12.41
C GLY A 152 -57.91 -42.46 13.39
N SER A 153 -57.96 -42.13 14.69
CA SER A 153 -58.67 -42.98 15.66
C SER A 153 -60.19 -43.00 15.43
N PHE A 154 -60.80 -41.84 15.14
CA PHE A 154 -62.24 -41.78 14.83
C PHE A 154 -62.62 -42.61 13.60
N LEU A 155 -61.81 -42.59 12.55
CA LEU A 155 -62.05 -43.39 11.34
C LEU A 155 -61.89 -44.90 11.63
N HIS A 156 -60.86 -45.29 12.38
CA HIS A 156 -60.64 -46.69 12.73
C HIS A 156 -61.73 -47.28 13.63
N ASP A 157 -62.28 -46.48 14.55
CA ASP A 157 -63.39 -46.89 15.41
C ASP A 157 -64.70 -47.00 14.61
N SER A 158 -64.91 -46.16 13.59
CA SER A 158 -66.07 -46.25 12.71
C SER A 158 -66.08 -47.48 11.79
N GLU A 159 -64.91 -47.96 11.36
CA GLU A 159 -64.77 -49.18 10.55
C GLU A 159 -65.01 -50.48 11.35
N LYS A 160 -64.87 -50.45 12.69
CA LYS A 160 -65.14 -51.62 13.55
C LYS A 160 -66.62 -51.80 13.92
N LEU A 161 -67.46 -50.81 13.63
CA LEU A 161 -68.89 -50.80 13.96
C LEU A 161 -69.78 -51.21 12.76
N THR A 162 -69.18 -51.55 11.62
CA THR A 162 -69.80 -52.12 10.40
C THR A 162 -69.30 -53.53 10.17
#